data_AF-A0A453IZ26-F1
#
_entry.id   AF-A0A453IZ26-F1
#
_cell.length_a   1.000
_cell.length_b   1.000
_cell.length_c   1.000
_cell.angle_alpha   90.00
_cell.angle_beta   90.00
_cell.angle_gamma   90.00
#
_symmetry.space_group_name_H-M   'P 1'
#
loop_
_entity.id
_entity.type
_entity.pdbx_description
1 polymer ?
#
loop_
_entity_poly.entity_id
_entity_poly.type
_entity_poly.pdbx_seq_one_letter_code
_entity_poly.pdbx_strand_id
1 'polypeptide(L)'
;MPLAGIALAPLLVSPLAPPSPRGSAAAVSAEPARRRRALRRVRCSAAAASGGGELSRATLLWRAAKLPIYSVALVPLTVGTAAAYNHAGLFFARRYFGLLAAAVLVITWLNLSNDVYDSDTGADKNKKESVVNIVGSRAVTEYAANVSLLLGFGGLFWAFAEAGDVRFIVLVLCAILCGYVYQCPPFRLSYRGLGEPLCFAAFGPLATSAFYFSNSSRSISSGTVLLPLSKTVIASSILVGLTTTLILFCSHFHQV
;
A
#
# COMPACT_ATOMS: atom_id res chain seq x y z
N MET A 1 6.35 19.81 -25.48
CA MET A 1 5.52 21.00 -25.19
C MET A 1 4.92 20.82 -23.80
N PRO A 2 5.32 21.65 -22.83
CA PRO A 2 6.30 21.14 -21.87
C PRO A 2 5.98 21.36 -20.38
N LEU A 3 6.43 20.37 -19.58
CA LEU A 3 7.18 20.45 -18.30
C LEU A 3 6.73 21.47 -17.21
N ALA A 4 6.29 20.94 -16.06
CA ALA A 4 6.46 21.55 -14.73
C ALA A 4 6.17 20.46 -13.65
N GLY A 5 6.93 20.26 -12.58
CA GLY A 5 8.14 20.93 -12.12
C GLY A 5 8.83 20.08 -11.05
N ILE A 6 10.13 19.83 -11.27
CA ILE A 6 11.09 19.45 -10.24
C ILE A 6 11.49 20.75 -9.53
N ALA A 7 11.31 20.83 -8.21
CA ALA A 7 11.83 21.94 -7.41
C ALA A 7 12.98 21.43 -6.53
N LEU A 8 14.20 21.53 -7.07
CA LEU A 8 15.42 21.64 -6.30
C LEU A 8 15.66 23.13 -6.00
N ALA A 9 15.96 23.43 -4.74
CA ALA A 9 16.33 24.76 -4.27
C ALA A 9 17.63 25.28 -4.92
N PRO A 10 17.80 26.61 -4.98
CA PRO A 10 19.10 27.20 -4.69
C PRO A 10 19.04 28.39 -3.70
N LEU A 11 19.88 28.26 -2.67
CA LEU A 11 20.82 29.25 -2.12
C LEU A 11 20.54 30.77 -2.26
N LEU A 12 20.43 31.42 -1.08
CA LEU A 12 21.24 32.55 -0.61
C LEU A 12 21.46 33.76 -1.55
N VAL A 13 20.69 34.85 -1.32
CA VAL A 13 21.19 36.24 -1.34
C VAL A 13 20.40 37.07 -0.31
N SER A 14 21.11 37.64 0.66
CA SER A 14 20.58 38.60 1.65
C SER A 14 20.44 40.01 1.06
N PRO A 15 19.42 40.80 1.45
CA PRO A 15 19.45 42.25 1.29
C PRO A 15 19.75 42.98 2.63
N LEU A 16 20.82 43.77 2.57
CA LEU A 16 21.15 45.02 3.28
C LEU A 16 20.19 45.55 4.36
N ALA A 17 20.77 45.85 5.53
CA ALA A 17 20.16 46.54 6.66
C ALA A 17 20.00 48.07 6.43
N PRO A 18 18.97 48.73 7.02
CA PRO A 18 18.90 50.18 7.11
C PRO A 18 19.43 50.71 8.47
N PRO A 19 19.75 52.02 8.57
CA PRO A 19 20.65 52.56 9.58
C PRO A 19 19.97 52.90 10.91
N SER A 20 20.81 52.93 11.96
CA SER A 20 20.49 53.31 13.33
C SER A 20 20.26 54.81 13.53
N PRO A 21 19.30 55.24 14.37
CA PRO A 21 19.36 56.52 15.05
C PRO A 21 20.01 56.38 16.44
N ARG A 22 20.94 57.28 16.74
CA ARG A 22 21.50 57.51 18.08
C ARG A 22 20.47 58.24 18.96
N GLY A 23 20.44 57.93 20.25
CA GLY A 23 20.04 58.91 21.28
C GLY A 23 19.31 58.38 22.51
N SER A 24 20.02 58.47 23.65
CA SER A 24 19.51 58.74 25.01
C SER A 24 18.90 57.62 25.88
N ALA A 25 19.70 57.25 26.89
CA ALA A 25 19.42 57.08 28.31
C ALA A 25 18.01 56.73 28.86
N ALA A 26 18.05 55.71 29.73
CA ALA A 26 17.27 55.51 30.96
C ALA A 26 15.75 55.25 30.87
N ALA A 27 15.38 54.00 31.16
CA ALA A 27 14.36 53.67 32.16
C ALA A 27 14.32 52.15 32.40
N VAL A 28 14.78 51.73 33.58
CA VAL A 28 14.48 50.41 34.15
C VAL A 28 13.00 50.43 34.52
N SER A 29 12.13 49.92 33.66
CA SER A 29 10.70 49.82 33.96
C SER A 29 10.40 48.43 34.51
N ALA A 30 9.97 48.40 35.78
CA ALA A 30 9.54 47.22 36.50
C ALA A 30 8.35 46.56 35.78
N GLU A 31 8.60 45.39 35.20
CA GLU A 31 7.56 44.61 34.53
C GLU A 31 6.53 44.09 35.56
N PRO A 32 5.23 44.40 35.45
CA PRO A 32 4.27 44.09 36.50
C PRO A 32 4.06 42.58 36.64
N ALA A 33 4.12 42.07 37.87
CA ALA A 33 3.97 40.64 38.22
C ALA A 33 2.72 39.96 37.62
N ARG A 34 1.68 40.73 37.27
CA ARG A 34 0.49 40.26 36.53
C ARG A 34 0.82 39.73 35.13
N ARG A 35 1.75 40.37 34.41
CA ARG A 35 2.14 39.98 33.04
C ARG A 35 2.93 38.68 33.05
N ARG A 36 3.81 38.49 34.04
CA ARG A 36 4.54 37.23 34.27
C ARG A 36 3.60 36.09 34.68
N ARG A 37 2.60 36.34 35.52
CA ARG A 37 1.57 35.34 35.87
C ARG A 37 0.68 34.98 34.67
N ALA A 38 0.31 35.95 33.85
CA ALA A 38 -0.46 35.72 32.63
C ALA A 38 0.33 34.91 31.60
N LEU A 39 1.59 35.28 31.33
CA LEU A 39 2.48 34.53 30.44
C LEU A 39 2.76 33.10 30.95
N ARG A 40 2.88 32.92 32.28
CA ARG A 40 3.06 31.60 32.89
C ARG A 40 1.78 30.74 32.82
N ARG A 41 0.59 31.35 32.96
CA ARG A 41 -0.70 30.67 32.73
C ARG A 41 -0.91 30.31 31.27
N VAL A 42 -0.57 31.20 30.34
CA VAL A 42 -0.64 30.92 28.89
C VAL A 42 0.35 29.83 28.52
N ARG A 43 1.58 29.81 29.08
CA ARG A 43 2.53 28.71 28.90
C ARG A 43 2.07 27.39 29.50
N CYS A 44 1.50 27.37 30.70
CA CYS A 44 0.94 26.15 31.29
C CYS A 44 -0.30 25.67 30.52
N SER A 45 -1.13 26.57 30.00
CA SER A 45 -2.29 26.23 29.18
C SER A 45 -1.88 25.74 27.79
N ALA A 46 -0.79 26.27 27.21
CA ALA A 46 -0.22 25.79 25.95
C ALA A 46 0.50 24.44 26.11
N ALA A 47 1.19 24.22 27.24
CA ALA A 47 1.80 22.93 27.57
C ALA A 47 0.76 21.85 27.94
N ALA A 48 -0.39 22.25 28.50
CA ALA A 48 -1.53 21.34 28.74
C ALA A 48 -2.33 21.08 27.45
N ALA A 49 -2.34 22.01 26.49
CA ALA A 49 -2.95 21.83 25.17
C ALA A 49 -2.05 21.11 24.16
N SER A 50 -0.75 20.98 24.43
CA SER A 50 0.17 20.11 23.69
C SER A 50 0.20 18.68 24.23
N GLY A 51 -0.81 18.28 24.99
CA GLY A 51 -1.15 16.87 25.21
C GLY A 51 -1.80 16.29 23.95
N GLY A 52 -1.09 16.34 22.82
CA GLY A 52 -1.46 15.56 21.65
C GLY A 52 -1.30 14.10 22.05
N GLY A 53 -2.39 13.47 22.51
CA GLY A 53 -2.37 12.10 23.00
C GLY A 53 -1.68 11.22 21.98
N GLU A 54 -0.50 10.70 22.32
CA GLU A 54 0.19 9.75 21.46
C GLU A 54 -0.77 8.59 21.21
N LEU A 55 -1.13 8.38 19.94
CA LEU A 55 -1.97 7.26 19.54
C LEU A 55 -1.33 5.97 20.05
N SER A 56 -2.11 5.13 20.72
CA SER A 56 -1.64 3.84 21.22
C SER A 56 -1.03 3.02 20.08
N ARG A 57 0.05 2.27 20.37
CA ARG A 57 0.67 1.34 19.42
C ARG A 57 -0.35 0.40 18.78
N ALA A 58 -1.36 -0.05 19.54
CA ALA A 58 -2.43 -0.88 19.01
C ALA A 58 -3.27 -0.15 17.95
N THR A 59 -3.57 1.13 18.15
CA THR A 59 -4.28 1.95 17.17
C THR A 59 -3.44 2.23 15.93
N LEU A 60 -2.13 2.44 16.10
CA LEU A 60 -1.20 2.60 14.98
C LEU A 60 -1.07 1.30 14.17
N LEU A 61 -0.95 0.15 14.83
CA LEU A 61 -0.93 -1.16 14.17
C LEU A 61 -2.25 -1.46 13.43
N TRP A 62 -3.39 -1.12 14.03
CA TRP A 62 -4.70 -1.23 13.36
C TRP A 62 -4.78 -0.38 12.09
N ARG A 63 -4.28 0.86 12.14
CA ARG A 63 -4.21 1.74 10.97
C ARG A 63 -3.20 1.24 9.94
N ALA A 64 -2.04 0.76 10.38
CA ALA A 64 -0.99 0.21 9.54
C ALA A 64 -1.42 -1.09 8.83
N ALA A 65 -2.31 -1.87 9.46
CA ALA A 65 -2.90 -3.05 8.83
C ALA A 65 -3.71 -2.68 7.57
N LYS A 66 -4.14 -1.42 7.41
CA LYS A 66 -4.84 -0.93 6.22
C LYS A 66 -5.96 -1.88 5.78
N LEU A 67 -6.78 -2.37 6.71
CA LEU A 67 -7.72 -3.48 6.49
C LEU A 67 -8.54 -3.40 5.17
N PRO A 68 -9.03 -2.22 4.72
CA PRO A 68 -9.70 -2.09 3.43
C PRO A 68 -8.86 -2.53 2.22
N ILE A 69 -7.53 -2.46 2.29
CA ILE A 69 -6.61 -2.86 1.22
C ILE A 69 -6.69 -4.36 0.92
N TYR A 70 -7.03 -5.21 1.89
CA TYR A 70 -7.13 -6.66 1.67
C TYR A 70 -8.37 -7.04 0.82
N SER A 71 -9.28 -6.09 0.56
CA SER A 71 -10.32 -6.28 -0.46
C SER A 71 -9.72 -6.60 -1.84
N VAL A 72 -8.53 -6.10 -2.16
CA VAL A 72 -7.84 -6.39 -3.43
C VAL A 72 -7.28 -7.82 -3.52
N ALA A 73 -7.17 -8.53 -2.39
CA ALA A 73 -6.95 -9.98 -2.38
C ALA A 73 -8.27 -10.75 -2.55
N LEU A 74 -9.30 -10.34 -1.82
CA LEU A 74 -10.58 -11.05 -1.74
C LEU A 74 -11.40 -10.95 -3.03
N VAL A 75 -11.49 -9.75 -3.62
CA VAL A 75 -12.39 -9.47 -4.75
C VAL A 75 -11.98 -10.24 -6.02
N PRO A 76 -10.72 -10.15 -6.52
CA PRO A 76 -10.31 -10.93 -7.69
C PRO A 76 -10.48 -12.44 -7.49
N LEU A 77 -10.16 -12.94 -6.28
CA LEU A 77 -10.31 -14.36 -5.94
C LEU A 77 -11.77 -14.81 -5.99
N THR A 78 -12.65 -14.04 -5.36
CA THR A 78 -14.08 -14.36 -5.28
C THR A 78 -14.74 -14.23 -6.63
N VAL A 79 -14.42 -13.18 -7.40
CA VAL A 79 -14.97 -12.98 -8.76
C VAL A 79 -14.48 -14.07 -9.72
N GLY A 80 -13.18 -14.38 -9.72
CA GLY A 80 -12.63 -15.44 -10.55
C GLY A 80 -13.22 -16.82 -10.22
N THR A 81 -13.37 -17.11 -8.92
CA THR A 81 -13.99 -18.36 -8.45
C THR A 81 -15.48 -18.43 -8.78
N ALA A 82 -16.22 -17.33 -8.61
CA ALA A 82 -17.63 -17.26 -8.97
C ALA A 82 -17.84 -17.44 -10.48
N ALA A 83 -16.96 -16.87 -11.31
CA ALA A 83 -16.99 -17.07 -12.76
C ALA A 83 -16.74 -18.55 -13.14
N ALA A 84 -15.85 -19.24 -12.43
CA ALA A 84 -15.59 -20.66 -12.62
C ALA A 84 -16.80 -21.52 -12.21
N TYR A 85 -17.40 -21.19 -11.06
CA TYR A 85 -18.61 -21.85 -10.60
C TYR A 85 -19.80 -21.63 -11.56
N ASN A 86 -20.00 -20.40 -12.02
CA ASN A 86 -21.04 -20.10 -13.01
C ASN A 86 -20.83 -20.84 -14.34
N HIS A 87 -19.58 -21.06 -14.75
CA HIS A 87 -19.28 -21.70 -16.02
C HIS A 87 -19.34 -23.23 -15.96
N ALA A 88 -18.79 -23.84 -14.90
CA ALA A 88 -18.57 -25.29 -14.83
C ALA A 88 -19.12 -25.95 -13.54
N GLY A 89 -19.76 -25.20 -12.65
CA GLY A 89 -20.22 -25.71 -11.35
C GLY A 89 -19.09 -26.05 -10.38
N LEU A 90 -17.85 -25.66 -10.68
CA LEU A 90 -16.66 -26.03 -9.91
C LEU A 90 -16.42 -25.03 -8.77
N PHE A 91 -16.36 -25.54 -7.55
CA PHE A 91 -15.92 -24.81 -6.36
C PHE A 91 -15.16 -25.73 -5.41
N PHE A 92 -13.92 -25.34 -5.08
CA PHE A 92 -13.06 -26.10 -4.18
C PHE A 92 -12.79 -25.31 -2.90
N ALA A 93 -13.64 -25.48 -1.87
CA ALA A 93 -13.58 -24.69 -0.63
C ALA A 93 -12.19 -24.68 0.03
N ARG A 94 -11.53 -25.84 0.16
CA ARG A 94 -10.17 -25.94 0.72
C ARG A 94 -9.17 -25.10 -0.07
N ARG A 95 -9.23 -25.16 -1.40
CA ARG A 95 -8.35 -24.40 -2.30
C ARG A 95 -8.67 -22.91 -2.24
N TYR A 96 -9.94 -22.53 -2.19
CA TYR A 96 -10.37 -21.14 -2.05
C TYR A 96 -9.81 -20.49 -0.78
N PHE A 97 -9.98 -21.11 0.39
CA PHE A 97 -9.45 -20.54 1.64
C PHE A 97 -7.92 -20.57 1.71
N GLY A 98 -7.28 -21.60 1.15
CA GLY A 98 -5.81 -21.63 1.01
C GLY A 98 -5.28 -20.52 0.10
N LEU A 99 -5.95 -20.27 -1.02
CA LEU A 99 -5.63 -19.16 -1.93
C LEU A 99 -5.92 -17.79 -1.30
N LEU A 100 -6.98 -17.66 -0.51
CA LEU A 100 -7.27 -16.42 0.21
C LEU A 100 -6.15 -16.10 1.21
N ALA A 101 -5.73 -17.09 2.00
CA ALA A 101 -4.60 -16.94 2.92
C ALA A 101 -3.31 -16.57 2.17
N ALA A 102 -3.02 -17.25 1.05
CA ALA A 102 -1.86 -16.96 0.21
C ALA A 102 -1.91 -15.54 -0.38
N ALA A 103 -3.06 -15.12 -0.91
CA ALA A 103 -3.26 -13.79 -1.47
C ALA A 103 -3.11 -12.69 -0.40
N VAL A 104 -3.67 -12.91 0.80
CA VAL A 104 -3.49 -12.00 1.93
C VAL A 104 -2.00 -11.86 2.27
N LEU A 105 -1.24 -12.96 2.36
CA LEU A 105 0.20 -12.92 2.62
C LEU A 105 0.99 -12.17 1.54
N VAL A 106 0.61 -12.31 0.27
CA VAL A 106 1.20 -11.53 -0.84
C VAL A 106 0.88 -10.04 -0.72
N ILE A 107 -0.36 -9.66 -0.36
CA ILE A 107 -0.71 -8.25 -0.10
C ILE A 107 0.03 -7.73 1.14
N THR A 108 0.20 -8.55 2.18
CA THR A 108 1.01 -8.21 3.34
C THR A 108 2.46 -7.94 2.92
N TRP A 109 3.04 -8.77 2.06
CA TRP A 109 4.36 -8.49 1.49
C TRP A 109 4.40 -7.14 0.77
N LEU A 110 3.47 -6.85 -0.15
CA LEU A 110 3.41 -5.57 -0.87
C LEU A 110 3.34 -4.36 0.09
N ASN A 111 2.56 -4.48 1.16
CA ASN A 111 2.40 -3.41 2.14
C ASN A 111 3.67 -3.19 2.96
N LEU A 112 4.28 -4.27 3.46
CA LEU A 112 5.48 -4.19 4.29
C LEU A 112 6.71 -3.79 3.47
N SER A 113 6.85 -4.32 2.25
CA SER A 113 7.95 -3.97 1.36
C SER A 113 7.89 -2.50 0.95
N ASN A 114 6.69 -1.96 0.70
CA ASN A 114 6.52 -0.55 0.41
C ASN A 114 7.03 0.32 1.57
N ASP A 115 6.62 0.05 2.81
CA ASP A 115 7.09 0.81 3.98
C ASP A 115 8.62 0.66 4.19
N VAL A 116 9.21 -0.51 3.89
CA VAL A 116 10.68 -0.70 3.90
C VAL A 116 11.35 0.22 2.88
N TYR A 117 10.92 0.19 1.62
CA TYR A 117 11.56 0.96 0.55
C TYR A 117 11.27 2.47 0.64
N ASP A 118 10.18 2.87 1.28
CA ASP A 118 9.84 4.27 1.53
C ASP A 118 10.56 4.84 2.77
N SER A 119 10.95 3.97 3.70
CA SER A 119 11.88 4.35 4.77
C SER A 119 13.27 4.71 4.22
N ASP A 120 13.73 4.02 3.16
CA ASP A 120 15.03 4.27 2.51
C ASP A 120 15.09 5.61 1.77
N THR A 121 13.99 6.03 1.14
CA THR A 121 13.91 7.33 0.44
C THR A 121 13.62 8.48 1.40
N GLY A 122 13.26 8.17 2.64
CA GLY A 122 12.80 9.16 3.62
C GLY A 122 11.38 9.66 3.38
N ALA A 123 10.62 9.05 2.46
CA ALA A 123 9.21 9.36 2.23
C ALA A 123 8.37 9.13 3.50
N ASP A 124 8.72 8.11 4.29
CA ASP A 124 7.98 7.72 5.49
C ASP A 124 8.43 8.45 6.78
N LYS A 125 9.35 9.43 6.73
CA LYS A 125 9.94 10.06 7.94
C LYS A 125 8.91 10.58 8.96
N ASN A 126 7.77 11.09 8.51
CA ASN A 126 6.72 11.65 9.37
C ASN A 126 5.44 10.77 9.44
N LYS A 127 5.45 9.61 8.80
CA LYS A 127 4.29 8.72 8.66
C LYS A 127 4.21 7.76 9.84
N LYS A 128 3.43 8.12 10.87
CA LYS A 128 3.34 7.37 12.13
C LYS A 128 2.79 5.96 11.97
N GLU A 129 2.03 5.72 10.89
CA GLU A 129 1.43 4.44 10.53
C GLU A 129 2.35 3.53 9.69
N SER A 130 3.56 4.00 9.33
CA SER A 130 4.56 3.13 8.68
C SER A 130 4.96 2.01 9.64
N VAL A 131 4.92 0.76 9.18
CA VAL A 131 5.30 -0.39 10.02
C VAL A 131 6.77 -0.29 10.44
N VAL A 132 7.65 0.24 9.59
CA VAL A 132 9.05 0.51 9.94
C VAL A 132 9.16 1.49 11.11
N ASN A 133 8.34 2.54 11.13
CA ASN A 133 8.34 3.53 12.22
C ASN A 133 7.72 2.97 13.51
N ILE A 134 6.68 2.13 13.40
CA ILE A 134 6.04 1.50 14.57
C ILE A 134 6.97 0.46 15.21
N VAL A 135 7.57 -0.40 14.40
CA VAL A 135 8.50 -1.46 14.85
C VAL A 135 9.86 -0.88 15.25
N GLY A 136 10.25 0.24 14.64
CA GLY A 136 11.56 0.88 14.87
C GLY A 136 12.72 0.14 14.21
N SER A 137 12.45 -0.82 13.32
CA SER A 137 13.48 -1.61 12.64
C SER A 137 13.08 -1.95 11.21
N ARG A 138 13.82 -1.37 10.27
CA ARG A 138 13.73 -1.69 8.83
C ARG A 138 13.96 -3.18 8.56
N ALA A 139 14.99 -3.76 9.19
CA ALA A 139 15.39 -5.16 8.96
C ALA A 139 14.31 -6.16 9.42
N VAL A 140 13.64 -5.89 10.55
CA VAL A 140 12.55 -6.75 11.04
C VAL A 140 11.35 -6.67 10.10
N THR A 141 10.98 -5.48 9.64
CA THR A 141 9.88 -5.30 8.68
C THR A 141 10.18 -5.98 7.35
N GLU A 142 11.42 -5.88 6.85
CA GLU A 142 11.85 -6.56 5.63
C GLU A 142 11.83 -8.08 5.77
N TYR A 143 12.29 -8.61 6.91
CA TYR A 143 12.21 -10.05 7.20
C TYR A 143 10.75 -10.53 7.20
N ALA A 144 9.86 -9.80 7.88
CA ALA A 144 8.43 -10.12 7.91
C ALA A 144 7.79 -10.07 6.50
N ALA A 145 8.19 -9.09 5.67
CA ALA A 145 7.74 -9.00 4.27
C ALA A 145 8.17 -10.26 3.49
N ASN A 146 9.45 -10.65 3.58
CA ASN A 146 9.99 -11.79 2.85
C ASN A 146 9.40 -13.13 3.32
N VAL A 147 9.19 -13.31 4.62
CA VAL A 147 8.49 -14.49 5.16
C VAL A 147 7.05 -14.55 4.65
N SER A 148 6.35 -13.41 4.63
CA SER A 148 4.99 -13.34 4.08
C SER A 148 4.96 -13.74 2.61
N LEU A 149 5.90 -13.23 1.80
CA LEU A 149 6.01 -13.61 0.39
C LEU A 149 6.28 -15.11 0.21
N LEU A 150 7.23 -15.66 0.98
CA LEU A 150 7.60 -17.07 0.91
C LEU A 150 6.42 -18.00 1.24
N LEU A 151 5.69 -17.70 2.32
CA LEU A 151 4.50 -18.44 2.71
C LEU A 151 3.36 -18.26 1.68
N GLY A 152 3.19 -17.05 1.14
CA GLY A 152 2.24 -16.77 0.06
C GLY A 152 2.54 -17.61 -1.19
N PHE A 153 3.80 -17.66 -1.63
CA PHE A 153 4.22 -18.54 -2.72
C PHE A 153 3.99 -20.01 -2.40
N GLY A 154 4.28 -20.47 -1.19
CA GLY A 154 3.97 -21.84 -0.76
C GLY A 154 2.48 -22.19 -0.98
N GLY A 155 1.57 -21.30 -0.57
CA GLY A 155 0.13 -21.47 -0.80
C GLY A 155 -0.28 -21.45 -2.28
N LEU A 156 0.31 -20.55 -3.09
CA LEU A 156 0.05 -20.48 -4.54
C LEU A 156 0.53 -21.73 -5.28
N PHE A 157 1.74 -22.22 -4.98
CA PHE A 157 2.28 -23.43 -5.60
C PHE A 157 1.57 -24.70 -5.15
N TRP A 158 1.13 -24.77 -3.88
CA TRP A 158 0.23 -25.84 -3.43
C TRP A 158 -1.08 -25.84 -4.21
N ALA A 159 -1.75 -24.69 -4.36
CA ALA A 159 -2.97 -24.58 -5.14
C ALA A 159 -2.75 -24.88 -6.63
N PHE A 160 -1.59 -24.53 -7.17
CA PHE A 160 -1.21 -24.85 -8.55
C PHE A 160 -1.03 -26.36 -8.75
N ALA A 161 -0.38 -27.05 -7.82
CA ALA A 161 -0.23 -28.51 -7.86
C ALA A 161 -1.59 -29.22 -7.87
N GLU A 162 -2.55 -28.69 -7.10
CA GLU A 162 -3.93 -29.20 -7.04
C GLU A 162 -4.75 -28.88 -8.29
N ALA A 163 -4.62 -27.67 -8.84
CA ALA A 163 -5.38 -27.23 -10.02
C ALA A 163 -4.84 -27.83 -11.33
N GLY A 164 -3.51 -27.96 -11.43
CA GLY A 164 -2.82 -28.50 -12.60
C GLY A 164 -2.81 -27.58 -13.83
N ASP A 165 -3.24 -26.32 -13.69
CA ASP A 165 -3.36 -25.35 -14.80
C ASP A 165 -2.21 -24.33 -14.77
N VAL A 166 -1.32 -24.40 -15.77
CA VAL A 166 -0.15 -23.51 -15.86
C VAL A 166 -0.56 -22.03 -16.03
N ARG A 167 -1.73 -21.77 -16.61
CA ARG A 167 -2.21 -20.39 -16.80
C ARG A 167 -2.47 -19.71 -15.45
N PHE A 168 -2.93 -20.46 -14.45
CA PHE A 168 -3.10 -19.93 -13.09
C PHE A 168 -1.78 -19.40 -12.53
N ILE A 169 -0.74 -20.23 -12.48
CA ILE A 169 0.52 -19.84 -11.84
C ILE A 169 1.24 -18.75 -12.62
N VAL A 170 1.23 -18.79 -13.96
CA VAL A 170 1.85 -17.74 -14.78
C VAL A 170 1.17 -16.40 -14.57
N LEU A 171 -0.16 -16.34 -14.61
CA LEU A 171 -0.89 -15.07 -14.47
C LEU A 171 -0.76 -14.47 -13.08
N VAL A 172 -0.80 -15.29 -12.01
CA VAL A 172 -0.62 -14.77 -10.65
C VAL A 172 0.81 -14.28 -10.41
N LEU A 173 1.83 -14.96 -10.97
CA LEU A 173 3.21 -14.48 -10.89
C LEU A 173 3.40 -13.17 -11.66
N CYS A 174 2.77 -13.01 -12.83
CA CYS A 174 2.74 -11.73 -13.54
C CYS A 174 2.06 -10.63 -12.72
N ALA A 175 0.95 -10.91 -12.03
CA ALA A 175 0.29 -9.95 -11.16
C ALA A 175 1.20 -9.51 -9.99
N ILE A 176 1.91 -10.46 -9.38
CA ILE A 176 2.88 -10.20 -8.31
C ILE A 176 4.06 -9.37 -8.83
N LEU A 177 4.54 -9.65 -10.04
CA LEU A 177 5.57 -8.85 -10.70
C LEU A 177 5.08 -7.41 -10.95
N CYS A 178 3.82 -7.20 -11.37
CA CYS A 178 3.24 -5.86 -11.46
C CYS A 178 3.30 -5.14 -10.10
N GLY A 179 2.96 -5.83 -9.01
CA GLY A 179 3.10 -5.30 -7.65
C GLY A 179 4.56 -4.98 -7.28
N TYR A 180 5.52 -5.82 -7.68
CA TYR A 180 6.95 -5.54 -7.50
C TYR A 180 7.36 -4.27 -8.24
N VAL A 181 7.14 -4.18 -9.55
CA VAL A 181 7.59 -3.02 -10.35
C VAL A 181 6.85 -1.73 -9.98
N TYR A 182 5.65 -1.84 -9.39
CA TYR A 182 4.88 -0.72 -8.87
C TYR A 182 5.67 0.04 -7.78
N GLN A 183 6.19 -0.65 -6.75
CA GLN A 183 6.83 0.02 -5.59
C GLN A 183 8.32 -0.31 -5.34
N CYS A 184 8.86 -1.43 -5.85
CA CYS A 184 10.21 -1.88 -5.50
C CYS A 184 11.28 -1.16 -6.35
N PRO A 185 12.48 -0.94 -5.78
CA PRO A 185 13.67 -0.64 -6.56
C PRO A 185 14.00 -1.76 -7.58
N PRO A 186 14.59 -1.43 -8.74
CA PRO A 186 14.94 -0.09 -9.22
C PRO A 186 13.79 0.65 -9.94
N PHE A 187 12.62 0.04 -10.08
CA PHE A 187 11.58 0.52 -10.99
C PHE A 187 10.73 1.64 -10.40
N ARG A 188 10.07 1.38 -9.26
CA ARG A 188 9.19 2.33 -8.56
C ARG A 188 8.23 3.06 -9.50
N LEU A 189 7.56 2.32 -10.38
CA LEU A 189 6.78 2.91 -11.48
C LEU A 189 5.55 3.69 -11.00
N SER A 190 5.06 3.47 -9.77
CA SER A 190 4.01 4.28 -9.16
C SER A 190 4.41 5.76 -9.07
N TYR A 191 5.66 6.04 -8.69
CA TYR A 191 6.23 7.40 -8.64
C TYR A 191 6.40 8.05 -10.02
N ARG A 192 6.24 7.27 -11.10
CA ARG A 192 6.33 7.73 -12.49
C ARG A 192 4.96 7.86 -13.16
N GLY A 193 3.87 7.79 -12.39
CA GLY A 193 2.50 7.92 -12.89
C GLY A 193 1.97 6.66 -13.59
N LEU A 194 2.62 5.51 -13.40
CA LEU A 194 2.15 4.22 -13.96
C LEU A 194 1.41 3.37 -12.91
N GLY A 195 1.02 3.96 -11.78
CA GLY A 195 0.34 3.25 -10.70
C GLY A 195 -1.01 2.67 -11.14
N GLU A 196 -1.83 3.50 -11.78
CA GLU A 196 -3.19 3.17 -12.23
C GLU A 196 -3.21 2.05 -13.31
N PRO A 197 -2.37 2.10 -14.38
CA PRO A 197 -2.25 1.01 -15.33
C PRO A 197 -1.75 -0.31 -14.72
N LEU A 198 -0.77 -0.25 -13.81
CA LEU A 198 -0.25 -1.44 -13.14
C LEU A 198 -1.30 -2.09 -12.23
N CYS A 199 -2.05 -1.26 -11.49
CA CYS A 199 -3.16 -1.70 -10.64
C CYS A 199 -4.26 -2.37 -11.47
N PHE A 200 -4.64 -1.76 -12.60
CA PHE A 200 -5.61 -2.33 -13.55
C PHE A 200 -5.18 -3.72 -14.02
N ALA A 201 -3.94 -3.82 -14.51
CA ALA A 201 -3.41 -5.06 -15.06
C ALA A 201 -3.30 -6.16 -13.99
N ALA A 202 -2.74 -5.83 -12.82
CA ALA A 202 -2.49 -6.77 -11.74
C ALA A 202 -3.78 -7.39 -11.19
N PHE A 203 -4.75 -6.57 -10.77
CA PHE A 203 -5.94 -7.05 -10.08
C PHE A 203 -7.05 -7.49 -11.03
N GLY A 204 -7.16 -6.82 -12.18
CA GLY A 204 -8.14 -7.14 -13.20
C GLY A 204 -7.74 -8.37 -14.00
N PRO A 205 -7.23 -8.22 -15.25
CA PRO A 205 -6.99 -9.35 -16.14
C PRO A 205 -6.07 -10.43 -15.58
N LEU A 206 -5.01 -10.07 -14.84
CA LEU A 206 -4.04 -11.06 -14.35
C LEU A 206 -4.58 -11.86 -13.16
N ALA A 207 -4.79 -11.24 -12.01
CA ALA A 207 -5.21 -11.95 -10.80
C ALA A 207 -6.62 -12.58 -10.94
N THR A 208 -7.60 -11.85 -11.47
CA THR A 208 -8.97 -12.37 -11.58
C THR A 208 -9.03 -13.60 -12.50
N SER A 209 -8.33 -13.56 -13.65
CA SER A 209 -8.27 -14.71 -14.55
C SER A 209 -7.43 -15.86 -13.97
N ALA A 210 -6.36 -15.55 -13.24
CA ALA A 210 -5.59 -16.56 -12.52
C ALA A 210 -6.49 -17.34 -11.56
N PHE A 211 -7.27 -16.65 -10.74
CA PHE A 211 -8.16 -17.30 -9.78
C PHE A 211 -9.32 -18.06 -10.45
N TYR A 212 -9.78 -17.62 -11.62
CA TYR A 212 -10.66 -18.45 -12.45
C TYR A 212 -9.98 -19.77 -12.85
N PHE A 213 -8.78 -19.74 -13.42
CA PHE A 213 -8.04 -20.96 -13.79
C PHE A 213 -7.60 -21.81 -12.60
N SER A 214 -7.50 -21.23 -11.40
CA SER A 214 -7.22 -21.98 -10.18
C SER A 214 -8.32 -22.99 -9.82
N ASN A 215 -9.51 -22.89 -10.44
CA ASN A 215 -10.62 -23.84 -10.30
C ASN A 215 -10.61 -24.95 -11.37
N SER A 216 -9.60 -25.02 -12.23
CA SER A 216 -9.34 -26.21 -13.05
C SER A 216 -9.07 -27.43 -12.15
N SER A 217 -9.31 -28.63 -12.64
CA SER A 217 -9.13 -29.86 -11.83
C SER A 217 -8.29 -30.89 -12.57
N ARG A 218 -7.31 -31.45 -11.86
CA ARG A 218 -6.50 -32.56 -12.35
C ARG A 218 -7.07 -33.86 -11.79
N SER A 219 -7.81 -34.64 -12.59
CA SER A 219 -8.26 -35.98 -12.20
C SER A 219 -7.26 -37.03 -12.67
N ILE A 220 -6.77 -37.86 -11.75
CA ILE A 220 -5.85 -38.98 -12.07
C ILE A 220 -6.52 -39.98 -13.02
N SER A 221 -7.85 -40.13 -12.94
CA SER A 221 -8.61 -41.10 -13.75
C SER A 221 -9.19 -40.55 -15.05
N SER A 222 -9.27 -39.22 -15.22
CA SER A 222 -10.02 -38.59 -16.34
C SER A 222 -9.22 -37.52 -17.11
N GLY A 223 -7.95 -37.30 -16.74
CA GLY A 223 -7.15 -36.20 -17.28
C GLY A 223 -7.43 -34.85 -16.61
N THR A 224 -6.86 -33.79 -17.16
CA THR A 224 -7.02 -32.43 -16.62
C THR A 224 -8.26 -31.76 -17.23
N VAL A 225 -9.24 -31.40 -16.39
CA VAL A 225 -10.36 -30.54 -16.75
C VAL A 225 -9.88 -29.09 -16.67
N LEU A 226 -9.45 -28.56 -17.81
CA LEU A 226 -9.01 -27.17 -17.96
C LEU A 226 -10.19 -26.26 -18.28
N LEU A 227 -10.31 -25.15 -17.56
CA LEU A 227 -11.32 -24.14 -17.84
C LEU A 227 -10.94 -23.33 -19.11
N PRO A 228 -11.83 -23.16 -20.09
CA PRO A 228 -11.57 -22.28 -21.24
C PRO A 228 -11.67 -20.81 -20.84
N LEU A 229 -11.02 -19.93 -21.61
CA LEU A 229 -11.18 -18.49 -21.44
C LEU A 229 -12.59 -18.09 -21.92
N SER A 230 -13.42 -17.60 -21.00
CA SER A 230 -14.81 -17.20 -21.26
C SER A 230 -14.96 -15.68 -21.35
N LYS A 231 -15.96 -15.22 -22.10
CA LYS A 231 -16.35 -13.80 -22.13
C LYS A 231 -16.68 -13.27 -20.73
N THR A 232 -17.25 -14.13 -19.86
CA THR A 232 -17.61 -13.77 -18.48
C THR A 232 -16.38 -13.45 -17.64
N VAL A 233 -15.32 -14.27 -17.70
CA VAL A 233 -14.08 -13.99 -16.93
C VAL A 233 -13.36 -12.76 -17.48
N ILE A 234 -13.35 -12.57 -18.81
CA ILE A 234 -12.77 -11.36 -19.41
C ILE A 234 -13.52 -10.11 -18.93
N ALA A 235 -14.85 -10.06 -19.08
CA ALA A 235 -15.66 -8.91 -18.70
C ALA A 235 -15.58 -8.60 -17.21
N SER A 236 -15.68 -9.62 -16.35
CA SER A 236 -15.57 -9.45 -14.90
C SER A 236 -14.16 -9.03 -14.47
N SER A 237 -13.09 -9.54 -15.10
CA SER A 237 -11.73 -9.10 -14.83
C SER A 237 -11.47 -7.64 -15.21
N ILE A 238 -12.04 -7.16 -16.33
CA ILE A 238 -11.96 -5.75 -16.73
C ILE A 238 -12.69 -4.89 -15.71
N LEU A 239 -13.90 -5.29 -15.28
CA LEU A 239 -14.67 -4.56 -14.29
C LEU A 239 -13.90 -4.44 -12.96
N VAL A 240 -13.35 -5.55 -12.45
CA VAL A 240 -12.52 -5.56 -11.23
C VAL A 240 -11.31 -4.64 -11.37
N GLY A 241 -10.62 -4.70 -12.51
CA GLY A 241 -9.49 -3.82 -12.81
C GLY A 241 -9.88 -2.35 -12.80
N LEU A 242 -10.95 -1.97 -13.50
CA LEU A 242 -11.46 -0.60 -13.54
C LEU A 242 -11.85 -0.10 -12.14
N THR A 243 -12.59 -0.89 -11.37
CA THR A 243 -12.98 -0.51 -10.00
C THR A 243 -11.76 -0.28 -9.12
N THR A 244 -10.77 -1.18 -9.17
CA THR A 244 -9.56 -1.08 -8.34
C THR A 244 -8.74 0.16 -8.73
N THR A 245 -8.59 0.41 -10.03
CA THR A 245 -7.90 1.59 -10.54
C THR A 245 -8.63 2.89 -10.20
N LEU A 246 -9.96 2.93 -10.28
CA LEU A 246 -10.74 4.11 -9.90
C LEU A 246 -10.60 4.41 -8.40
N ILE A 247 -10.56 3.39 -7.55
CA ILE A 247 -10.29 3.57 -6.11
C ILE A 247 -8.92 4.21 -5.90
N LEU A 248 -7.88 3.70 -6.59
CA LEU A 248 -6.53 4.26 -6.49
C LEU A 248 -6.49 5.71 -7.02
N PHE A 249 -7.09 5.97 -8.17
CA PHE A 249 -7.16 7.30 -8.76
C PHE A 249 -7.86 8.30 -7.83
N CYS A 250 -9.01 7.93 -7.26
CA CYS A 250 -9.72 8.77 -6.30
C CYS A 250 -8.89 9.04 -5.04
N SER A 251 -8.03 8.12 -4.63
CA SER A 251 -7.14 8.30 -3.47
C SER A 251 -6.07 9.37 -3.69
N HIS A 252 -5.68 9.64 -4.95
CA HIS A 252 -4.73 10.69 -5.31
C HIS A 252 -5.32 12.10 -5.16
N PHE A 253 -6.65 12.28 -5.29
CA PHE A 253 -7.27 13.61 -5.15
C PHE A 253 -7.10 14.21 -3.76
N HIS A 254 -6.94 13.40 -2.72
CA HIS A 254 -6.72 13.91 -1.36
C HIS A 254 -5.27 14.36 -1.12
N GLN A 255 -4.37 14.17 -2.11
CA GLN A 255 -2.95 14.51 -2.02
C GLN A 255 -2.59 15.79 -2.78
N VAL A 256 -3.54 16.36 -3.55
CA VAL A 256 -3.40 17.63 -4.30
C VAL A 256 -4.21 18.71 -3.61
#